data_AF-A0A3E1Q8Q7-F1
#
_entry.id   AF-A0A3E1Q8Q7-F1
#
_cell.length_a   1.000
_cell.length_b   1.000
_cell.length_c   1.000
_cell.angle_alpha   90.00
_cell.angle_beta   90.00
_cell.angle_gamma   90.00
#
_symmetry.space_group_name_H-M   'P 1'
#
loop_
_entity.id
_entity.type
_entity.pdbx_description
1 polymer ?
#
loop_
_entity_poly.entity_id
_entity_poly.type
_entity_poly.pdbx_seq_one_letter_code
_entity_poly.pdbx_strand_id
1 'polypeptide(L)'
;MADDQNKQKQKKGQINIELDENVAQGIYSNLAIINHSQSEFILDFVSIMPGVPKSKVKSRIILTPQHAKRLLRALNDNIQRFEKAHGKVKEQEQPTMPLNFGPTGEA
;
A
#
# COMPACT_ATOMS: atom_id res chain seq x y z
N MET A 1 -51.39 7.81 13.62
CA MET A 1 -50.23 8.59 13.14
C MET A 1 -49.03 8.07 13.90
N ALA A 2 -48.30 7.13 13.29
CA ALA A 2 -47.21 6.41 13.92
C ALA A 2 -46.07 6.39 12.91
N ASP A 3 -45.21 7.41 12.94
CA ASP A 3 -43.99 7.45 12.13
C ASP A 3 -43.03 8.49 12.73
N ASP A 4 -42.44 8.18 13.89
CA ASP A 4 -41.37 9.02 14.46
C ASP A 4 -40.32 8.19 15.21
N GLN A 5 -39.90 7.04 14.63
CA GLN A 5 -38.92 6.14 15.24
C GLN A 5 -37.73 5.72 14.35
N ASN A 6 -37.31 6.51 13.34
CA ASN A 6 -36.18 6.09 12.50
C ASN A 6 -35.14 7.16 12.16
N LYS A 7 -34.68 7.90 13.16
CA LYS A 7 -33.47 8.77 13.08
C LYS A 7 -32.33 8.33 14.00
N GLN A 8 -32.19 7.03 14.25
CA GLN A 8 -31.02 6.44 14.91
C GLN A 8 -30.24 5.53 13.95
N LYS A 9 -29.78 6.08 12.82
CA LYS A 9 -28.73 5.41 12.02
C LYS A 9 -27.36 5.99 12.36
N GLN A 10 -26.74 5.35 13.35
CA GLN A 10 -25.32 5.03 13.41
C GLN A 10 -24.34 6.16 13.07
N LYS A 11 -24.00 6.97 14.07
CA LYS A 11 -22.65 7.57 14.15
C LYS A 11 -21.67 6.42 14.42
N LYS A 12 -21.29 5.67 13.38
CA LYS A 12 -20.16 4.73 13.45
C LYS A 12 -18.96 5.54 13.94
N GLY A 13 -18.37 5.11 15.05
CA GLY A 13 -17.27 5.79 15.72
C GLY A 13 -16.23 6.25 14.72
N GLN A 14 -16.07 7.56 14.60
CA GLN A 14 -15.01 8.16 13.82
C GLN A 14 -13.72 7.83 14.58
N ILE A 15 -12.96 6.87 14.07
CA ILE A 15 -11.63 6.58 14.60
C ILE A 15 -10.82 7.84 14.33
N ASN A 16 -10.40 8.53 15.38
CA ASN A 16 -9.46 9.63 15.25
C ASN A 16 -8.08 9.01 15.00
N ILE A 17 -7.56 9.19 13.79
CA ILE A 17 -6.24 8.70 13.42
C ILE A 17 -5.28 9.87 13.64
N GLU A 18 -4.43 9.74 14.66
CA GLU A 18 -3.34 10.68 14.88
C GLU A 18 -2.21 10.38 13.89
N LEU A 19 -1.63 11.44 13.31
CA LEU A 19 -0.51 11.34 12.38
C LEU A 19 0.66 12.13 12.97
N ASP A 20 1.64 11.40 13.50
CA ASP A 20 2.87 12.00 13.99
C ASP A 20 3.61 12.75 12.88
N GLU A 21 4.21 13.89 13.22
CA GLU A 21 4.94 14.74 12.26
C GLU A 21 6.05 13.97 11.52
N ASN A 22 6.74 13.06 12.23
CA ASN A 22 7.78 12.22 11.64
C ASN A 22 7.24 11.24 10.60
N VAL A 23 6.04 10.67 10.83
CA VAL A 23 5.38 9.77 9.87
C VAL A 23 4.78 10.57 8.71
N ALA A 24 4.30 11.78 8.97
CA ALA A 24 3.74 12.68 7.96
C ALA A 24 4.74 13.05 6.86
N GLN A 25 6.04 13.08 7.15
CA GLN A 25 7.08 13.32 6.14
C GLN A 25 7.13 12.23 5.07
N GLY A 26 6.72 11.01 5.41
CA GLY A 26 6.74 9.86 4.53
C GLY A 26 8.15 9.32 4.26
N ILE A 27 8.19 8.19 3.56
CA ILE A 27 9.43 7.51 3.16
C ILE A 27 9.39 7.31 1.65
N TYR A 28 10.39 7.84 0.94
CA TYR A 28 10.50 7.67 -0.50
C TYR A 28 10.84 6.21 -0.88
N SER A 29 10.14 5.67 -1.87
CA SER A 29 10.43 4.35 -2.45
C SER A 29 10.13 4.35 -3.94
N ASN A 30 10.96 3.64 -4.71
CA ASN A 30 10.80 3.44 -6.15
C ASN A 30 10.78 1.95 -6.55
N LEU A 31 10.70 1.05 -5.57
CA LEU A 31 10.52 -0.38 -5.76
C LEU A 31 9.71 -0.94 -4.60
N ALA A 32 8.63 -1.66 -4.91
CA ALA A 32 7.87 -2.43 -3.94
C ALA A 32 8.01 -3.92 -4.28
N ILE A 33 8.38 -4.73 -3.30
CA ILE A 33 8.45 -6.19 -3.41
C ILE A 33 7.33 -6.76 -2.57
N ILE A 34 6.56 -7.68 -3.16
CA ILE A 34 5.41 -8.28 -2.50
C ILE A 34 5.67 -9.77 -2.40
N ASN A 35 5.75 -10.27 -1.17
CA ASN A 35 5.75 -11.69 -0.84
C ASN A 35 4.49 -12.00 -0.05
N HIS A 36 4.05 -13.25 -0.03
CA HIS A 36 2.89 -13.62 0.76
C HIS A 36 2.95 -15.06 1.25
N SER A 37 2.03 -15.39 2.14
CA SER A 37 1.66 -16.73 2.58
C SER A 37 0.14 -16.78 2.67
N GLN A 38 -0.42 -17.91 3.10
CA GLN A 38 -1.86 -17.99 3.38
C GLN A 38 -2.33 -16.99 4.44
N SER A 39 -1.47 -16.63 5.39
CA SER A 39 -1.84 -15.79 6.54
C SER A 39 -1.54 -14.32 6.33
N GLU A 40 -0.50 -13.98 5.57
CA GLU A 40 0.03 -12.61 5.51
C GLU A 40 0.59 -12.25 4.13
N PHE A 41 0.45 -10.99 3.77
CA PHE A 41 1.14 -10.30 2.67
C PHE A 41 2.20 -9.38 3.26
N ILE A 42 3.43 -9.47 2.75
CA ILE A 42 4.56 -8.65 3.16
C ILE A 42 4.91 -7.72 1.99
N LEU A 43 4.77 -6.42 2.22
CA LEU A 43 5.11 -5.37 1.26
C LEU A 43 6.40 -4.69 1.75
N ASP A 44 7.50 -4.94 1.03
CA ASP A 44 8.79 -4.30 1.27
C ASP A 44 9.01 -3.14 0.31
N PHE A 45 9.11 -1.93 0.85
CA PHE A 45 9.40 -0.72 0.10
C PHE A 45 10.89 -0.42 0.14
N VAL A 46 11.52 -0.39 -1.02
CA VAL A 46 12.96 -0.19 -1.21
C VAL A 46 13.20 1.14 -1.93
N SER A 47 14.30 1.82 -1.59
CA SER A 47 14.83 2.90 -2.43
C SER A 47 16.12 2.43 -3.07
N ILE A 48 16.13 2.40 -4.40
CA ILE A 48 17.33 2.16 -5.21
C ILE A 48 17.83 3.52 -5.70
N MET A 49 19.07 3.85 -5.38
CA MET A 49 19.72 5.10 -5.78
C MET A 49 20.92 4.78 -6.70
N PRO A 50 21.08 5.50 -7.83
CA PRO A 50 22.27 5.36 -8.67
C PRO A 50 23.55 5.57 -7.86
N GLY A 51 24.56 4.72 -8.09
CA GLY A 51 25.86 4.82 -7.41
C GLY A 51 25.90 4.27 -5.98
N VAL A 52 24.79 3.75 -5.44
CA VAL A 52 24.78 3.09 -4.13
C VAL A 52 24.74 1.58 -4.33
N PRO A 53 25.79 0.83 -3.92
CA PRO A 53 25.92 -0.60 -4.23
C PRO A 53 24.95 -1.50 -3.44
N LYS A 54 24.29 -0.98 -2.40
CA LYS A 54 23.37 -1.75 -1.57
C LYS A 54 22.07 -0.97 -1.35
N SER A 55 21.00 -1.47 -1.96
CA SER A 55 19.64 -1.02 -1.67
C SER A 55 19.19 -1.61 -0.33
N LYS A 56 18.55 -0.78 0.51
CA LYS A 56 17.98 -1.21 1.80
C LYS A 56 16.47 -1.07 1.77
N VAL A 57 15.78 -2.03 2.39
CA VAL A 57 14.35 -1.88 2.73
C VAL A 57 14.20 -0.68 3.64
N LYS A 58 13.32 0.24 3.26
CA LYS A 58 13.03 1.46 4.03
C LYS A 58 11.82 1.30 4.92
N SER A 59 10.84 0.51 4.48
CA SER A 59 9.64 0.20 5.24
C SER A 59 9.13 -1.19 4.86
N ARG A 60 8.55 -1.89 5.83
CA ARG A 60 7.86 -3.16 5.66
C ARG A 60 6.46 -3.02 6.25
N ILE A 61 5.45 -3.31 5.44
CA ILE A 61 4.07 -3.37 5.88
C ILE A 61 3.59 -4.82 5.74
N ILE A 62 3.02 -5.36 6.81
CA ILE A 62 2.45 -6.70 6.85
C ILE A 62 0.93 -6.56 6.89
N LEU A 63 0.24 -7.24 5.97
CA LEU A 63 -1.20 -7.13 5.79
C LEU A 63 -1.82 -8.52 5.76
N THR A 64 -2.95 -8.69 6.44
CA THR A 64 -3.77 -9.89 6.21
C THR A 64 -4.30 -9.91 4.77
N PRO A 65 -4.58 -11.08 4.17
CA PRO A 65 -5.06 -11.19 2.78
C PRO A 65 -6.29 -10.31 2.48
N GLN A 66 -7.18 -10.15 3.46
CA GLN A 66 -8.36 -9.30 3.31
C GLN A 66 -7.99 -7.81 3.18
N HIS A 67 -7.01 -7.34 3.95
CA HIS A 67 -6.55 -5.95 3.88
C HIS A 67 -5.71 -5.70 2.63
N ALA A 68 -4.89 -6.67 2.19
CA ALA A 68 -4.18 -6.59 0.91
C ALA A 68 -5.17 -6.43 -0.26
N LYS A 69 -6.26 -7.21 -0.29
CA LYS A 69 -7.30 -7.07 -1.31
C LYS A 69 -8.04 -5.73 -1.27
N ARG A 70 -8.28 -5.18 -0.07
CA ARG A 70 -8.88 -3.85 0.10
C ARG A 70 -7.92 -2.76 -0.39
N LEU A 71 -6.64 -2.86 -0.05
CA LEU A 71 -5.60 -1.93 -0.50
C LEU A 71 -5.50 -1.91 -2.02
N LEU A 72 -5.42 -3.07 -2.68
CA LEU A 72 -5.34 -3.16 -4.14
C LEU A 72 -6.49 -2.42 -4.82
N ARG A 73 -7.72 -2.66 -4.37
CA ARG A 73 -8.91 -2.00 -4.94
C ARG A 73 -8.86 -0.49 -4.77
N ALA A 74 -8.60 -0.03 -3.54
CA ALA A 74 -8.51 1.40 -3.25
C ALA A 74 -7.38 2.07 -4.05
N LEU A 75 -6.22 1.43 -4.15
CA LEU A 75 -5.08 1.97 -4.89
C LEU A 75 -5.37 2.05 -6.38
N ASN A 76 -5.91 0.99 -6.97
CA ASN A 76 -6.33 0.98 -8.38
C ASN A 76 -7.33 2.09 -8.70
N ASP A 77 -8.38 2.25 -7.86
CA ASP A 77 -9.40 3.29 -8.08
C ASP A 77 -8.80 4.70 -8.02
N ASN A 78 -7.84 4.94 -7.11
CA ASN A 78 -7.17 6.23 -7.00
C ASN A 78 -6.22 6.50 -8.19
N ILE A 79 -5.46 5.49 -8.65
CA ILE A 79 -4.61 5.62 -9.84
C ILE A 79 -5.47 5.94 -11.06
N GLN A 80 -6.58 5.22 -11.28
CA GLN A 80 -7.47 5.49 -12.41
C GLN A 80 -8.05 6.91 -12.38
N ARG A 81 -8.38 7.44 -11.19
CA ARG A 81 -8.83 8.83 -11.04
C ARG A 81 -7.72 9.82 -11.37
N PHE A 82 -6.50 9.55 -10.88
CA PHE A 82 -5.33 10.36 -11.19
C PHE A 82 -5.05 10.39 -12.70
N GLU A 83 -5.05 9.23 -13.37
CA GLU A 83 -4.79 9.12 -14.79
C GLU A 83 -5.84 9.82 -15.66
N LYS A 84 -7.11 9.79 -15.25
CA LYS A 84 -8.17 10.55 -15.92
C LYS A 84 -7.92 12.06 -15.89
N ALA A 85 -7.27 12.56 -14.83
CA ALA A 85 -6.99 13.98 -14.66
C ALA A 85 -5.63 14.42 -15.25
N HIS A 86 -4.62 13.54 -15.22
CA HIS A 86 -3.23 13.89 -15.53
C HIS A 86 -2.64 13.12 -16.72
N GLY A 87 -3.41 12.23 -17.34
CA GLY A 87 -2.95 11.32 -18.38
C GLY A 87 -2.43 10.00 -17.83
N LYS A 88 -2.29 9.01 -18.72
CA LYS A 88 -1.85 7.65 -18.34
C LYS A 88 -0.44 7.65 -17.77
N VAL A 89 -0.26 6.94 -16.66
CA VAL A 89 1.05 6.61 -16.12
C VAL A 89 1.68 5.59 -17.05
N LYS A 90 2.87 5.89 -17.58
CA LYS A 90 3.62 4.93 -18.40
C LYS A 90 4.26 3.90 -17.48
N GLU A 91 3.95 2.64 -17.72
CA GLU A 91 4.70 1.54 -17.12
C GLU A 91 6.12 1.58 -17.69
N GLN A 92 7.11 1.80 -16.83
CA GLN A 92 8.49 1.52 -17.19
C GLN A 92 8.68 0.02 -17.04
N GLU A 93 9.24 -0.63 -18.07
CA GLU A 93 9.67 -2.03 -17.96
C GLU A 93 10.57 -2.14 -16.74
N GLN A 94 10.13 -2.88 -15.72
CA GLN A 94 10.96 -3.11 -14.54
C GLN A 94 12.21 -3.85 -15.02
N PRO A 95 13.43 -3.33 -14.78
CA PRO A 95 14.62 -4.10 -15.04
C PRO A 95 14.51 -5.39 -14.25
N THR A 96 14.51 -6.54 -14.93
CA THR A 96 14.51 -7.87 -14.33
C THR A 96 15.87 -8.09 -13.64
N MET A 97 16.07 -7.43 -12.51
CA MET A 97 17.23 -7.66 -11.67
C MET A 97 16.99 -8.98 -10.93
N PRO A 98 17.89 -9.98 -11.04
CA PRO A 98 17.81 -11.16 -10.20
C PRO A 98 18.09 -10.73 -8.76
N LEU A 99 17.02 -10.55 -7.99
CA LEU A 99 17.10 -10.15 -6.60
C LEU A 99 17.07 -11.43 -5.74
N ASN A 100 18.15 -11.69 -5.01
CA ASN A 100 18.24 -12.83 -4.11
C ASN A 100 17.79 -12.43 -2.69
N PHE A 101 16.61 -12.87 -2.27
CA PHE A 101 15.96 -12.42 -1.03
C PHE A 101 15.85 -13.52 0.04
N GLY A 102 16.92 -14.26 0.32
CA GLY A 102 16.91 -15.27 1.40
C GLY A 102 15.76 -16.30 1.25
N PRO A 103 15.36 -17.01 2.31
CA PRO A 103 14.22 -17.91 2.24
C PRO A 103 12.92 -17.11 2.07
N THR A 104 12.36 -17.14 0.86
CA THR A 104 11.00 -16.67 0.57
C THR A 104 10.00 -17.67 1.15
N GLY A 105 9.02 -17.17 1.91
CA GLY A 105 7.80 -17.95 2.18
C GLY A 105 7.14 -18.32 0.86
N GLU A 106 6.55 -19.51 0.79
CA GLU A 106 6.04 -20.14 -0.44
C GLU A 106 5.20 -19.16 -1.29
N ALA A 107 5.58 -19.07 -2.58
CA ALA A 107 5.02 -18.16 -3.58
C ALA A 107 3.64 -18.58 -4.10
#